data_AF-A0A7C6F422-F1
#
_entry.id   AF-A0A7C6F422-F1
#
_cell.length_a   1.000
_cell.length_b   1.000
_cell.length_c   1.000
_cell.angle_alpha   90.00
_cell.angle_beta   90.00
_cell.angle_gamma   90.00
#
_symmetry.space_group_name_H-M   'P 1'
#
loop_
_entity.id
_entity.type
_entity.pdbx_description
1 polymer ?
#
loop_
_entity_poly.entity_id
_entity_poly.type
_entity_poly.pdbx_seq_one_letter_code
_entity_poly.pdbx_strand_id
1 'polypeptide(L)'
;MIKPLKSAALYTCCLLLLAACGTTRPSHFYLLTPLAQNDSGLEDSGPGIIVGPITLPDYLLRPQIVLRNDENEITFEEFHRW
;
A
#
# COMPACT_ATOMS: atom_id res chain seq x y z
N MET A 1 -12.30 -53.71 12.42
CA MET A 1 -11.05 -52.95 12.22
C MET A 1 -11.22 -51.66 11.37
N ILE A 2 -12.41 -51.03 11.29
CA ILE A 2 -12.69 -49.90 10.36
C ILE A 2 -12.54 -48.51 11.02
N LYS A 3 -12.37 -48.45 12.35
CA LYS A 3 -12.29 -47.19 13.11
C LYS A 3 -11.07 -46.29 12.84
N PRO A 4 -9.84 -46.77 12.55
CA PRO A 4 -8.67 -45.88 12.45
C PRO A 4 -8.65 -45.07 11.15
N LEU A 5 -9.35 -45.54 10.11
CA LEU A 5 -9.39 -44.87 8.80
C LEU A 5 -10.18 -43.56 8.83
N LYS A 6 -11.25 -43.49 9.63
CA LYS A 6 -12.07 -42.28 9.79
C LYS A 6 -11.34 -41.20 10.59
N SER A 7 -10.64 -41.60 11.66
CA SER A 7 -9.85 -40.68 12.47
C SER A 7 -8.67 -40.10 11.69
N ALA A 8 -7.95 -40.95 10.92
CA ALA A 8 -6.86 -40.49 10.07
C ALA A 8 -7.33 -39.46 9.02
N ALA A 9 -8.47 -39.73 8.36
CA ALA A 9 -9.05 -38.78 7.41
C ALA A 9 -9.43 -37.43 8.04
N LEU A 10 -9.94 -37.45 9.28
CA LEU A 10 -10.26 -36.23 10.04
C LEU A 10 -9.01 -35.40 10.35
N TYR A 11 -7.93 -36.05 10.80
CA TYR A 11 -6.66 -35.37 11.07
C TYR A 11 -6.03 -34.79 9.81
N THR A 12 -6.05 -35.52 8.69
CA THR A 12 -5.56 -35.03 7.39
C THR A 12 -6.37 -33.84 6.89
N CYS A 13 -7.69 -33.88 7.01
CA CYS A 13 -8.57 -32.76 6.64
C CYS A 13 -8.27 -31.52 7.49
N CYS A 14 -8.08 -31.70 8.80
CA CYS A 14 -7.73 -30.62 9.71
C CYS A 14 -6.39 -29.97 9.32
N LEU A 15 -5.36 -30.77 9.04
CA LEU A 15 -4.04 -30.27 8.59
C LEU A 15 -4.11 -29.51 7.26
N LEU A 16 -4.95 -29.95 6.32
CA LEU A 16 -5.18 -29.26 5.04
C LEU A 16 -5.86 -27.90 5.24
N LEU A 17 -6.83 -27.80 6.15
CA LEU A 17 -7.50 -26.54 6.47
C LEU A 17 -6.55 -25.54 7.12
N LEU A 18 -5.61 -26.00 7.97
CA LEU A 18 -4.59 -25.14 8.56
C LEU A 18 -3.58 -24.62 7.53
N ALA A 19 -3.29 -25.38 6.47
CA ALA A 19 -2.38 -24.97 5.41
C ALA A 19 -2.96 -23.89 4.46
N ALA A 20 -4.29 -23.70 4.45
CA ALA A 20 -4.95 -22.74 3.57
C ALA A 20 -4.93 -21.28 4.08
N CYS A 21 -4.53 -21.04 5.33
CA CYS A 21 -4.71 -19.74 6.00
C CYS A 21 -3.45 -18.85 6.02
N GLY A 22 -2.48 -19.07 5.12
CA GLY A 22 -1.10 -18.58 5.31
C GLY A 22 -0.63 -17.38 4.49
N THR A 23 -1.40 -16.89 3.51
CA THR A 23 -0.86 -15.86 2.59
C THR A 23 -1.82 -14.71 2.35
N THR A 24 -1.30 -13.48 2.47
CA THR A 24 -1.99 -12.24 2.14
C THR A 24 -1.32 -11.63 0.91
N ARG A 25 -2.07 -10.88 0.10
CA ARG A 25 -1.49 -10.19 -1.05
C ARG A 25 -0.38 -9.22 -0.59
N PRO A 26 0.78 -9.18 -1.27
CA PRO A 26 1.87 -8.28 -0.89
C PRO A 26 1.46 -6.81 -1.03
N SER A 27 1.99 -5.97 -0.15
CA SER A 27 1.84 -4.51 -0.25
C SER A 27 2.99 -3.88 -1.02
N HIS A 28 2.69 -2.85 -1.81
CA HIS A 28 3.61 -2.03 -2.58
C HIS A 28 3.67 -0.61 -1.99
N PHE A 29 4.88 -0.07 -1.88
CA PHE A 29 5.16 1.26 -1.33
C PHE A 29 5.77 2.16 -2.41
N TYR A 30 5.37 3.43 -2.44
CA TYR A 30 5.67 4.37 -3.52
C TYR A 30 6.14 5.72 -3.00
N LEU A 31 7.35 6.11 -3.37
CA LEU A 31 7.87 7.45 -3.13
C LEU A 31 7.78 8.29 -4.39
N LEU A 32 7.53 9.59 -4.21
CA LEU A 32 7.67 10.55 -5.31
C LEU A 32 9.15 10.65 -5.68
N THR A 33 9.44 10.46 -6.96
CA THR A 33 10.79 10.70 -7.48
C THR A 33 10.99 12.20 -7.61
N PRO A 34 11.98 12.80 -6.91
CA PRO A 34 12.27 14.21 -7.07
C PRO A 34 12.79 14.47 -8.48
N LEU A 35 12.46 15.63 -9.04
CA LEU A 35 13.09 16.08 -10.28
C LEU A 35 14.59 16.28 -10.02
N ALA A 36 15.42 15.91 -11.00
CA ALA A 36 16.85 16.16 -10.94
C ALA A 36 17.08 17.67 -10.74
N GLN A 37 17.88 18.04 -9.72
CA GLN A 37 18.31 19.41 -9.56
C GLN A 37 19.20 19.76 -10.75
N ASN A 38 18.80 20.77 -11.52
CA ASN A 38 19.67 21.35 -12.52
C ASN A 38 20.66 22.25 -11.78
N ASP A 39 21.83 21.70 -11.44
CA ASP A 39 22.98 22.46 -10.91
C ASP A 39 23.64 23.34 -11.98
N SER A 40 22.93 23.66 -13.07
CA SER A 40 23.41 24.54 -14.13
C SER A 40 23.47 25.96 -13.58
N GLY A 41 24.60 26.27 -12.92
CA GLY A 41 25.02 27.56 -12.37
C GLY A 41 24.04 28.70 -12.58
N LEU A 42 22.94 28.69 -11.81
CA LEU A 42 22.09 29.86 -11.71
C LEU A 42 22.91 30.88 -10.92
N GLU A 43 23.33 31.95 -11.58
CA GLU A 43 23.75 33.14 -10.85
C GLU A 43 22.61 33.50 -9.89
N ASP A 44 22.90 33.38 -8.59
CA ASP A 44 22.00 33.59 -7.45
C ASP A 44 21.66 35.08 -7.28
N SER A 45 21.14 35.69 -8.35
CA SER A 45 20.82 37.12 -8.44
C SER A 45 19.34 37.37 -8.74
N GLY A 46 18.55 36.30 -8.83
CA GLY A 46 17.11 36.35 -9.05
C GLY A 46 16.30 36.39 -7.75
N PRO A 47 15.01 36.77 -7.80
CA PRO A 47 14.14 36.70 -6.65
C PRO A 47 13.96 35.25 -6.18
N GLY A 48 14.17 35.00 -4.88
CA GLY A 48 13.93 33.71 -4.26
C GLY A 48 12.43 33.39 -4.13
N ILE A 49 12.08 32.12 -4.31
CA ILE A 49 10.72 31.60 -4.07
C ILE A 49 10.76 30.67 -2.86
N ILE A 50 9.87 30.90 -1.90
CA ILE A 50 9.70 30.04 -0.73
C ILE A 50 8.41 29.25 -0.90
N VAL A 51 8.50 27.93 -0.73
CA VAL A 51 7.34 27.05 -0.63
C VAL A 51 7.05 26.83 0.86
N GLY A 52 5.87 27.28 1.30
CA GLY A 52 5.42 27.09 2.68
C GLY A 52 4.87 25.68 2.95
N PRO A 53 4.47 25.39 4.20
CA PRO A 53 3.82 24.13 4.55
C PRO A 53 2.54 23.89 3.74
N ILE A 54 2.28 22.63 3.40
CA ILE A 54 1.08 22.22 2.65
C ILE A 54 0.10 21.59 3.63
N THR A 55 -1.15 22.06 3.63
CA THR A 55 -2.25 21.43 4.38
C THR A 55 -2.98 20.45 3.47
N LEU A 56 -3.10 19.20 3.92
CA LEU A 56 -3.84 18.16 3.22
C LEU A 56 -5.14 17.85 3.96
N PRO A 57 -6.23 17.49 3.25
CA PRO A 57 -7.42 16.93 3.86
C PRO A 57 -7.12 15.68 4.69
N ASP A 58 -7.85 15.49 5.80
CA ASP A 58 -7.63 14.38 6.73
C ASP A 58 -7.72 12.99 6.10
N TYR A 59 -8.53 12.84 5.04
CA TYR A 59 -8.66 11.57 4.33
C TYR A 59 -7.43 11.22 3.48
N LEU A 60 -6.60 12.20 3.11
CA LEU A 60 -5.33 11.97 2.40
C LEU A 60 -4.15 11.71 3.34
N LEU A 61 -4.29 12.01 4.64
CA LEU A 61 -3.24 11.81 5.64
C LEU A 61 -3.18 10.35 6.12
N ARG A 62 -3.06 9.42 5.17
CA ARG A 62 -3.04 7.97 5.41
C ARG A 62 -1.99 7.30 4.53
N PRO A 63 -1.47 6.12 4.94
CA PRO A 63 -0.53 5.38 4.10
C PRO A 63 -1.13 4.90 2.77
N GLN A 64 -2.43 4.59 2.70
CA GLN A 64 -3.06 4.09 1.47
C GLN A 64 -3.10 5.17 0.38
N ILE A 65 -2.82 4.77 -0.87
CA ILE A 65 -3.07 5.63 -2.03
C ILE A 65 -4.59 5.79 -2.21
N VAL A 66 -5.03 7.03 -2.43
CA VAL A 66 -6.44 7.36 -2.67
C VAL A 66 -6.66 7.60 -4.16
N LEU A 67 -7.61 6.88 -4.74
CA LEU A 67 -8.08 7.05 -6.11
C LEU A 67 -9.43 7.76 -6.11
N ARG A 68 -9.65 8.66 -7.07
CA ARG A 68 -10.96 9.26 -7.32
C ARG A 68 -11.62 8.46 -8.46
N ASN A 69 -12.74 7.80 -8.19
CA ASN A 69 -13.44 6.95 -9.16
C ASN A 69 -14.59 7.68 -9.85
N ASP A 70 -15.22 8.62 -9.16
CA ASP A 70 -16.31 9.46 -9.67
C ASP A 70 -16.22 10.87 -9.04
N GLU A 71 -17.13 11.78 -9.40
CA GLU A 71 -17.20 13.15 -8.88
C GLU A 71 -17.21 13.21 -7.35
N ASN A 72 -17.90 12.24 -6.73
CA ASN A 72 -18.14 12.19 -5.28
C ASN A 72 -17.72 10.87 -4.63
N GLU A 73 -16.94 10.05 -5.34
CA GLU A 73 -16.47 8.75 -4.83
C GLU A 73 -14.95 8.66 -4.85
N ILE A 74 -14.40 8.23 -3.71
CA ILE A 74 -12.99 7.88 -3.57
C ILE A 74 -12.85 6.45 -3.09
N THR A 75 -11.77 5.80 -3.49
CA THR A 75 -11.40 4.45 -3.04
C THR A 75 -9.99 4.47 -2.48
N PHE A 76 -9.78 3.71 -1.41
CA PHE A 76 -8.47 3.50 -0.82
C PHE A 76 -7.88 2.19 -1.35
N GLU A 77 -6.68 2.24 -1.91
CA GLU A 77 -5.96 1.05 -2.33
C GLU A 77 -5.42 0.29 -1.11
N GLU A 78 -5.85 -0.97 -0.96
CA GLU A 78 -5.50 -1.80 0.21
C GLU A 78 -4.01 -2.19 0.21
N PHE A 79 -3.47 -2.44 -0.99
CA PHE A 79 -2.13 -2.98 -1.21
C PHE A 79 -1.17 -1.97 -1.84
N HIS A 80 -1.58 -0.73 -2.10
CA HIS A 80 -0.71 0.32 -2.63
C HIS A 80 -0.66 1.51 -1.67
N ARG A 81 0.55 1.87 -1.27
CA ARG A 81 0.79 2.83 -0.18
C ARG A 81 1.88 3.82 -0.54
N TRP A 82 1.82 5.01 0.03
CA TRP A 82 2.96 5.93 0.04
C TRP A 82 4.13 5.30 0.82
#